data_AF-A0AAU5TI05-F1
#
_entry.id   AF-A0AAU5TI05-F1
#
_cell.length_a   1.000
_cell.length_b   1.000
_cell.length_c   1.000
_cell.angle_alpha   90.00
_cell.angle_beta   90.00
_cell.angle_gamma   90.00
#
_symmetry.space_group_name_H-M   'P 1'
#
loop_
_entity.id
_entity.type
_entity.pdbx_description
1 polymer ?
#
loop_
_entity_poly.entity_id
_entity_poly.type
_entity_poly.pdbx_seq_one_letter_code
_entity_poly.pdbx_strand_id
1 'polypeptide(L)'
;MKPPVAGVTISQEEVRAVVSLVAQVEHAQRNGLPDAFAELFRQDAFWTMPYGDPLTGLEEISAFAHRALPSASRQPVTVTYGAAPSCSSGPTSP
;
A
#
# COMPACT_ATOMS: atom_id res chain seq x y z
N MET A 1 -12.21 23.02 1.62
CA MET A 1 -13.03 21.95 1.02
C MET A 1 -12.08 20.93 0.42
N LYS A 2 -12.17 19.65 0.80
CA LYS A 2 -11.24 18.62 0.33
C LYS A 2 -11.62 18.20 -1.09
N PRO A 3 -10.66 17.97 -2.02
CA PRO A 3 -11.02 17.62 -3.39
C PRO A 3 -11.79 16.29 -3.42
N PRO A 4 -12.86 16.19 -4.21
CA PRO A 4 -13.55 14.91 -4.39
C PRO A 4 -12.62 13.94 -5.13
N VAL A 5 -12.31 12.80 -4.52
CA VAL A 5 -11.76 11.67 -5.24
C VAL A 5 -12.92 11.04 -6.01
N ALA A 6 -12.95 11.20 -7.33
CA ALA A 6 -13.91 10.56 -8.25
C ALA A 6 -15.41 10.68 -7.89
N GLY A 7 -15.85 11.77 -7.24
CA GLY A 7 -17.26 12.00 -6.91
C GLY A 7 -17.82 11.19 -5.74
N VAL A 8 -16.98 10.44 -5.01
CA VAL A 8 -17.37 9.72 -3.79
C VAL A 8 -17.02 10.57 -2.57
N THR A 9 -17.99 10.74 -1.68
CA THR A 9 -17.75 11.39 -0.38
C THR A 9 -17.14 10.36 0.58
N ILE A 10 -15.81 10.35 0.70
CA ILE A 10 -15.09 9.56 1.70
C ILE A 10 -14.83 10.45 2.92
N SER A 11 -15.09 9.92 4.11
CA SER A 11 -14.84 10.65 5.35
C SER A 11 -13.34 10.87 5.60
N GLN A 12 -13.00 11.81 6.48
CA GLN A 12 -11.59 12.00 6.85
C GLN A 12 -11.05 10.85 7.69
N GLU A 13 -11.89 10.22 8.51
CA GLU A 13 -11.51 9.06 9.29
C GLU A 13 -11.16 7.85 8.43
N GLU A 14 -11.92 7.57 7.37
CA GLU A 14 -11.61 6.47 6.45
C GLU A 14 -10.27 6.68 5.73
N VAL A 15 -9.99 7.91 5.27
CA VAL A 15 -8.69 8.23 4.67
C VAL A 15 -7.57 8.00 5.68
N ARG A 16 -7.74 8.43 6.93
CA ARG A 16 -6.73 8.20 7.98
C ARG A 16 -6.54 6.71 8.27
N ALA A 17 -7.62 5.92 8.27
CA ALA A 17 -7.55 4.48 8.47
C ALA A 17 -6.73 3.80 7.35
N VAL A 18 -6.95 4.16 6.09
CA VAL A 18 -6.17 3.64 4.96
C VAL A 18 -4.70 4.06 5.07
N VAL A 19 -4.42 5.33 5.40
CA VAL A 19 -3.04 5.81 5.58
C VAL A 19 -2.34 5.05 6.72
N SER A 20 -3.05 4.80 7.82
CA SER A 20 -2.52 4.02 8.94
C SER A 20 -2.28 2.56 8.58
N LEU A 21 -3.14 1.95 7.77
CA LEU A 21 -2.93 0.60 7.23
C LEU A 21 -1.65 0.54 6.38
N VAL A 22 -1.46 1.50 5.46
CA VAL A 22 -0.25 1.56 4.62
C VAL A 22 1.02 1.73 5.46
N ALA A 23 0.98 2.56 6.50
CA ALA A 23 2.11 2.73 7.41
C ALA A 23 2.46 1.43 8.17
N GLN A 24 1.46 0.63 8.56
CA GLN A 24 1.68 -0.67 9.19
C GLN A 24 2.28 -1.69 8.23
N VAL A 25 1.81 -1.72 6.97
CA VAL A 25 2.41 -2.56 5.91
C VAL A 25 3.88 -2.22 5.73
N GLU A 26 4.20 -0.93 5.60
CA GLU A 26 5.57 -0.45 5.44
C GLU A 26 6.45 -0.83 6.64
N HIS A 27 5.94 -0.64 7.86
CA HIS A 27 6.63 -1.01 9.08
C HIS A 27 6.95 -2.52 9.13
N ALA A 28 5.98 -3.37 8.84
CA ALA A 28 6.18 -4.82 8.84
C ALA A 28 7.23 -5.25 7.79
N GLN A 29 7.18 -4.66 6.59
CA GLN A 29 8.14 -4.96 5.53
C GLN A 29 9.56 -4.51 5.90
N ARG A 30 9.73 -3.27 6.38
CA ARG A 30 11.05 -2.71 6.73
C ARG A 30 11.74 -3.45 7.87
N ASN A 31 10.96 -3.96 8.81
CA ASN A 31 11.48 -4.65 10.00
C ASN A 31 11.48 -6.18 9.84
N GLY A 32 11.02 -6.71 8.70
CA GLY A 32 11.01 -8.14 8.45
C GLY A 32 10.05 -8.91 9.36
N LEU A 33 8.83 -8.38 9.57
CA LEU A 33 7.82 -8.91 10.50
C LEU A 33 6.70 -9.65 9.74
N PRO A 34 6.84 -10.96 9.45
CA PRO A 34 5.89 -11.70 8.62
C PRO A 34 4.51 -11.87 9.25
N ASP A 35 4.42 -12.15 10.55
CA ASP A 35 3.14 -12.30 11.25
C ASP A 35 2.37 -10.98 11.27
N ALA A 36 3.04 -9.89 11.67
CA ALA A 36 2.45 -8.55 11.70
C ALA A 36 2.00 -8.09 10.30
N PHE A 37 2.68 -8.51 9.22
CA PHE A 37 2.23 -8.26 7.86
C PHE A 37 0.97 -9.06 7.52
N ALA A 38 0.95 -10.35 7.84
CA ALA A 38 -0.18 -11.23 7.53
C ALA A 38 -1.47 -10.81 8.26
N GLU A 39 -1.37 -10.34 9.51
CA GLU A 39 -2.51 -9.84 10.31
C GLU A 39 -3.27 -8.67 9.66
N LEU A 40 -2.65 -7.95 8.72
CA LEU A 40 -3.29 -6.83 8.02
C LEU A 40 -4.25 -7.26 6.90
N PHE A 41 -4.24 -8.55 6.55
CA PHE A 41 -5.04 -9.09 5.45
C PHE A 41 -6.30 -9.80 5.93
N ARG A 42 -7.36 -9.65 5.14
CA ARG A 42 -8.55 -10.49 5.25
C ARG A 42 -8.23 -11.93 4.84
N GLN A 43 -9.04 -12.86 5.31
CA GLN A 43 -8.88 -14.28 4.99
C GLN A 43 -9.01 -14.58 3.48
N ASP A 44 -9.82 -13.80 2.77
CA ASP A 44 -10.09 -13.86 1.33
C ASP A 44 -9.27 -12.85 0.50
N ALA A 45 -8.22 -12.25 1.08
CA ALA A 45 -7.44 -11.23 0.40
C ALA A 45 -6.67 -11.77 -0.80
N PHE A 46 -6.40 -10.87 -1.76
CA PHE A 46 -5.60 -11.16 -2.94
C PHE A 46 -4.39 -10.23 -2.98
N TRP A 47 -3.21 -10.79 -3.22
CA TRP A 47 -1.97 -10.03 -3.31
C TRP A 47 -1.30 -10.25 -4.67
N THR A 48 -1.18 -9.18 -5.45
CA THR A 48 -0.48 -9.20 -6.73
C THR A 48 0.93 -8.67 -6.58
N MET A 49 1.86 -9.32 -7.26
CA MET A 49 3.22 -8.84 -7.44
C MET A 49 3.43 -8.44 -8.90
N PRO A 50 4.40 -7.56 -9.22
CA PRO A 50 4.67 -7.17 -10.60
C PRO A 50 5.02 -8.34 -11.54
N TYR A 51 5.43 -9.47 -10.96
CA TYR A 51 5.76 -10.71 -11.66
C TYR A 51 5.28 -11.91 -10.85
N GLY A 52 4.95 -13.00 -11.55
CA GLY A 52 4.47 -14.25 -10.95
C GLY A 52 2.95 -14.30 -10.81
N ASP A 53 2.49 -15.45 -10.33
CA ASP A 53 1.08 -15.67 -10.03
C ASP A 53 0.66 -14.88 -8.80
N PRO A 54 -0.59 -14.41 -8.76
CA PRO A 54 -1.13 -13.77 -7.57
C PRO A 54 -1.24 -14.75 -6.40
N LEU A 55 -1.13 -14.23 -5.18
CA LEU A 55 -1.39 -14.99 -3.96
C LEU A 55 -2.87 -14.86 -3.58
N THR A 56 -3.50 -15.99 -3.33
CA THR A 56 -4.91 -16.12 -3.01
C THR A 56 -5.11 -16.54 -1.55
N GLY A 57 -5.68 -15.65 -0.76
CA GLY A 57 -6.01 -15.88 0.64
C GLY A 57 -4.85 -15.67 1.61
N LEU A 58 -5.21 -15.60 2.89
CA LEU A 58 -4.28 -15.28 3.97
C LEU A 58 -3.16 -16.32 4.14
N GLU A 59 -3.43 -17.60 3.88
CA GLU A 59 -2.44 -18.67 4.02
C GLU A 59 -1.28 -18.49 3.05
N GLU A 60 -1.57 -18.28 1.76
CA GLU A 60 -0.54 -18.08 0.74
C GLU A 60 0.24 -16.79 0.97
N ILE A 61 -0.45 -15.72 1.37
CA ILE A 61 0.16 -14.43 1.73
C ILE A 61 1.10 -14.58 2.94
N SER A 62 0.66 -15.27 3.99
CA SER A 62 1.47 -15.51 5.19
C SER A 62 2.70 -16.35 4.88
N ALA A 63 2.53 -17.44 4.13
CA ALA A 63 3.63 -18.31 3.73
C ALA A 63 4.65 -17.55 2.86
N PHE A 64 4.19 -16.66 1.97
CA PHE A 64 5.06 -15.79 1.21
C PHE A 64 5.83 -14.81 2.08
N ALA A 65 5.15 -14.11 3.00
CA ALA A 65 5.76 -13.13 3.89
C ALA A 65 6.88 -13.75 4.75
N HIS A 66 6.66 -14.94 5.30
CA HIS A 66 7.66 -15.69 6.06
C HIS A 66 8.93 -16.01 5.26
N ARG A 67 8.80 -16.21 3.94
CA ARG A 67 9.94 -16.45 3.06
C ARG A 67 10.63 -15.14 2.62
N ALA A 68 9.85 -14.11 2.32
CA ALA A 68 10.33 -12.91 1.64
C ALA A 68 10.79 -11.79 2.58
N LEU A 69 10.12 -11.57 3.70
CA LEU A 69 10.40 -10.42 4.57
C LEU A 69 11.73 -10.51 5.34
N PRO A 70 12.16 -11.68 5.85
CA PRO A 70 13.45 -11.79 6.55
C PRO A 70 14.66 -11.44 5.66
N SER A 71 14.54 -11.63 4.34
CA SER A 71 15.59 -11.29 3.37
C SER A 71 15.46 -9.84 2.88
N ALA A 72 14.24 -9.31 2.77
CA ALA A 72 13.99 -7.93 2.36
C ALA A 72 14.47 -6.88 3.38
N SER A 73 14.37 -7.15 4.69
CA SER A 73 14.83 -6.21 5.74
C SER A 73 16.34 -5.95 5.72
N ARG A 74 17.12 -6.81 5.05
CA ARG A 74 18.57 -6.65 4.87
C ARG A 74 18.95 -5.71 3.73
N GLN A 75 17.99 -5.24 2.94
CA GLN A 75 18.21 -4.26 1.87
C GLN A 75 17.45 -2.97 2.19
N PRO A 76 18.13 -1.82 2.30
CA PRO A 76 17.45 -0.55 2.54
C PRO A 76 16.64 -0.16 1.30
N VAL A 77 15.33 -0.41 1.34
CA VAL A 77 14.38 0.05 0.32
C VAL A 77 13.84 1.42 0.76
N THR A 78 14.17 2.47 -0.01
CA THR A 78 13.57 3.80 0.13
C THR A 78 12.59 4.01 -1.02
N VAL A 79 11.29 4.04 -0.71
CA VAL A 79 10.25 4.38 -1.68
C VAL A 79 10.03 5.89 -1.66
N THR A 80 10.18 6.54 -2.82
CA THR A 80 9.91 7.97 -2.99
C THR A 80 8.59 8.14 -3.73
N TYR A 81 7.58 8.71 -3.06
CA TYR A 81 6.33 9.11 -3.68
C TYR A 81 6.41 10.59 -4.09
N GLY A 82 6.43 10.86 -5.39
CA GLY A 82 6.28 12.21 -5.93
C GLY A 82 4.81 12.50 -6.23
N ALA A 83 4.27 13.61 -5.71
CA ALA A 83 3.02 14.13 -6.24
C ALA A 83 3.23 14.53 -7.70
N ALA A 84 2.35 14.09 -8.60
CA ALA A 84 2.39 14.57 -9.98
C ALA A 84 2.34 16.10 -9.98
N PRO A 85 3.17 16.79 -10.79
CA PRO A 85 3.10 18.24 -10.90
C PRO A 85 1.66 18.59 -11.28
N SER A 86 1.04 19.49 -10.51
CA SER A 86 -0.29 20.00 -10.80
C SER A 86 -0.33 20.51 -12.24
N CYS A 87 -1.14 19.88 -13.09
CA CYS A 87 -1.45 20.39 -14.43
C CYS A 87 -2.07 21.77 -14.26
N SER A 88 -1.26 22.82 -14.43
CA SER A 88 -1.72 24.19 -14.50
C SER A 88 -2.39 24.38 -15.86
N SER A 89 -3.71 24.21 -15.92
CA SER A 89 -4.52 24.70 -17.04
C SER A 89 -4.44 26.23 -17.06
N GLY A 90 -3.50 26.77 -17.83
CA GLY A 90 -3.42 28.19 -18.12
C GLY A 90 -4.57 28.63 -19.05
N PRO A 91 -5.12 29.83 -18.90
CA PRO A 91 -6.18 30.32 -19.77
C PRO A 91 -5.62 30.56 -21.18
N THR A 92 -6.23 29.92 -22.18
CA THR A 92 -6.10 30.38 -23.57
C THR A 92 -6.89 31.69 -23.68
N SER A 93 -6.23 32.77 -24.05
CA SER A 93 -6.85 34.04 -24.40
C SER A 93 -6.06 34.72 -25.51
N PRO A 94 -6.69 35.60 -26.31
CA PRO A 94 -8.05 35.57 -26.85
C PRO A 94 -8.10 35.01 -28.29
#